data_AF-A0A8H7DCI5-F1
#
_entry.id   AF-A0A8H7DCI5-F1
#
_cell.length_a   1.000
_cell.length_b   1.000
_cell.length_c   1.000
_cell.angle_alpha   90.00
_cell.angle_beta   90.00
_cell.angle_gamma   90.00
#
_symmetry.space_group_name_H-M   'P 1'
#
loop_
_entity.id
_entity.type
_entity.pdbx_description
1 polymer ?
#
loop_
_entity_poly.entity_id
_entity_poly.type
_entity_poly.pdbx_seq_one_letter_code
_entity_poly.pdbx_strand_id
1 'polypeptide(L)'
;MYPLDTIYGSQDKKDDIRIGIGSTAQLFTSTTTSKLFLALLGMMFLFCLTMSGILNGIDTPYSPYYLISVFATGMFLARQLWHLDLESPESCSTAFGANAFVVGPIVALGMLLEYLCM
;
A
#
# COMPACT_ATOMS: atom_id res chain seq x y z
N MET A 1 -12.73 3.25 0.74
CA MET A 1 -12.34 1.96 0.14
C MET A 1 -10.89 1.75 0.48
N TYR A 2 -10.62 1.04 1.57
CA TYR A 2 -9.25 0.88 2.04
C TYR A 2 -8.57 -0.25 1.24
N PRO A 3 -7.24 -0.20 1.02
CA PRO A 3 -6.47 -1.29 0.39
C PRO A 3 -6.71 -2.66 1.07
N LEU A 4 -7.11 -2.60 2.33
CA LEU A 4 -7.53 -3.70 3.18
C LEU A 4 -8.77 -4.44 2.64
N ASP A 5 -9.73 -3.73 2.02
CA ASP A 5 -10.98 -4.31 1.49
C ASP A 5 -10.74 -5.20 0.27
N THR A 6 -9.68 -4.93 -0.50
CA THR A 6 -9.34 -5.71 -1.71
C THR A 6 -8.76 -7.09 -1.35
N ILE A 7 -7.97 -7.14 -0.27
CA ILE A 7 -7.41 -8.38 0.25
C ILE A 7 -8.51 -9.24 0.89
N TYR A 8 -9.47 -8.61 1.57
CA TYR A 8 -10.63 -9.29 2.13
C TYR A 8 -11.54 -9.89 1.04
N GLY A 9 -11.85 -9.12 -0.01
CA GLY A 9 -12.65 -9.63 -1.13
C GLY A 9 -12.00 -10.80 -1.89
N SER A 10 -10.67 -10.93 -1.82
CA SER A 10 -9.96 -12.06 -2.42
C SER A 10 -10.20 -13.37 -1.65
N GLN A 11 -10.41 -13.29 -0.32
CA GLN A 11 -10.68 -14.44 0.55
C GLN A 11 -12.13 -14.93 0.42
N ASP A 12 -13.10 -14.00 0.33
CA ASP A 12 -14.52 -14.34 0.18
C ASP A 12 -14.91 -14.82 -1.23
N LYS A 13 -14.00 -14.78 -2.21
CA LYS A 13 -14.30 -15.10 -3.62
C LYS A 13 -14.97 -16.47 -3.83
N LYS A 14 -14.66 -17.49 -3.01
CA LYS A 14 -15.29 -18.82 -3.11
C LYS A 14 -16.72 -18.86 -2.55
N ASP A 15 -17.01 -18.05 -1.53
CA ASP A 15 -18.33 -17.97 -0.91
C ASP A 15 -19.22 -16.91 -1.58
N ASP A 16 -18.66 -15.79 -2.06
CA ASP A 16 -19.35 -14.77 -2.86
C ASP A 16 -19.89 -15.32 -4.18
N ILE A 17 -19.16 -16.25 -4.83
CA ILE A 17 -19.65 -16.96 -6.03
C ILE A 17 -20.82 -17.89 -5.68
N ARG A 18 -20.83 -18.47 -4.48
CA ARG A 18 -21.92 -19.34 -3.98
C ARG A 18 -23.18 -18.55 -3.62
N ILE A 19 -23.03 -17.31 -3.18
CA ILE A 19 -24.12 -16.48 -2.64
C ILE A 19 -24.57 -15.39 -3.63
N GLY A 20 -23.84 -15.17 -4.73
CA GLY A 20 -24.24 -14.28 -5.83
C GLY A 20 -23.97 -12.78 -5.57
N ILE A 21 -23.06 -12.47 -4.65
CA ILE A 21 -22.74 -11.08 -4.27
C ILE A 21 -21.53 -10.63 -5.10
N GLY A 22 -21.73 -9.62 -5.96
CA GLY A 22 -20.68 -9.07 -6.82
C GLY A 22 -19.72 -8.17 -6.06
N SER A 23 -18.77 -8.77 -5.33
CA SER A 23 -17.66 -8.00 -4.74
C SER A 23 -16.68 -7.53 -5.83
N THR A 24 -15.94 -6.45 -5.60
CA THR A 24 -14.95 -5.91 -6.55
C THR A 24 -13.85 -6.94 -6.88
N ALA A 25 -13.72 -7.99 -6.07
CA ALA A 25 -12.92 -9.19 -6.32
C ALA A 25 -13.36 -10.02 -7.55
N GLN A 26 -14.60 -9.88 -8.03
CA GLN A 26 -15.05 -10.43 -9.30
C GLN A 26 -14.60 -9.60 -10.51
N LEU A 27 -14.43 -8.27 -10.35
CA LEU A 27 -14.00 -7.37 -11.43
C LEU A 27 -12.51 -7.57 -11.79
N PHE A 28 -11.69 -7.99 -10.83
CA PHE A 28 -10.28 -8.33 -11.03
C PHE A 28 -10.09 -9.85 -11.11
N THR A 29 -10.66 -10.46 -12.14
CA THR A 29 -10.64 -11.92 -12.32
C THR A 29 -9.24 -12.46 -12.64
N SER A 30 -8.32 -11.60 -13.11
CA SER A 30 -6.91 -11.95 -13.37
C SER A 30 -5.97 -11.37 -12.32
N THR A 31 -5.04 -12.21 -11.84
CA THR A 31 -3.92 -11.86 -10.94
C THR A 31 -3.15 -10.63 -11.44
N THR A 32 -2.98 -10.50 -12.76
CA THR A 32 -2.28 -9.37 -13.39
C THR A 32 -3.02 -8.05 -13.17
N THR A 33 -4.34 -8.03 -13.34
CA THR A 33 -5.16 -6.82 -13.21
C THR A 33 -5.21 -6.35 -11.75
N SER A 34 -5.29 -7.28 -10.80
CA SER A 34 -5.22 -6.98 -9.36
C SER A 34 -3.87 -6.37 -8.96
N LYS A 35 -2.76 -6.94 -9.43
CA LYS A 35 -1.41 -6.39 -9.16
C LYS A 35 -1.23 -4.99 -9.75
N LEU A 36 -1.76 -4.74 -10.95
CA LEU A 36 -1.72 -3.42 -11.57
C LEU A 36 -2.51 -2.39 -10.76
N PHE A 37 -3.68 -2.76 -10.26
CA PHE A 37 -4.49 -1.88 -9.42
C PHE A 37 -3.80 -1.55 -8.08
N LEU A 38 -3.19 -2.55 -7.44
CA LEU A 38 -2.38 -2.34 -6.23
C LEU A 38 -1.18 -1.42 -6.48
N ALA A 39 -0.50 -1.59 -7.63
CA ALA A 39 0.58 -0.70 -8.04
C ALA A 39 0.09 0.74 -8.20
N LEU A 40 -1.06 0.95 -8.85
CA LEU A 40 -1.65 2.27 -9.05
C LEU A 40 -1.98 2.95 -7.72
N LEU A 41 -2.62 2.23 -6.80
CA LEU A 41 -2.92 2.75 -5.46
C LEU A 41 -1.64 3.09 -4.68
N GLY A 42 -0.62 2.23 -4.76
CA GLY A 42 0.69 2.49 -4.15
C GLY A 42 1.36 3.74 -4.71
N MET A 43 1.34 3.93 -6.04
CA MET A 43 1.86 5.14 -6.69
C MET A 43 1.08 6.39 -6.28
N MET A 44 -0.25 6.31 -6.23
CA MET A 44 -1.09 7.44 -5.81
C MET A 44 -0.81 7.82 -4.35
N PHE A 45 -0.61 6.84 -3.47
CA PHE A 45 -0.23 7.08 -2.08
C PHE A 45 1.13 7.78 -1.95
N LEU A 46 2.16 7.29 -2.65
CA LEU A 46 3.48 7.94 -2.68
C LEU A 46 3.42 9.35 -3.27
N PHE A 47 2.58 9.57 -4.29
CA PHE A 47 2.34 10.88 -4.86
C PHE A 47 1.74 11.84 -3.82
N CYS A 48 0.71 11.41 -3.07
CA CYS A 48 0.14 12.21 -1.99
C CYS A 48 1.16 12.52 -0.89
N LEU A 49 1.99 11.55 -0.49
CA LEU A 49 3.05 11.79 0.49
C LEU A 49 4.09 12.81 -0.03
N THR A 50 4.49 12.69 -1.30
CA THR A 50 5.43 13.63 -1.91
C THR A 50 4.84 15.04 -1.95
N MET A 51 3.59 15.17 -2.41
CA MET A 51 2.89 16.46 -2.46
C MET A 51 2.70 17.06 -1.05
N SER A 52 2.45 16.24 -0.04
CA SER A 52 2.37 16.71 1.34
C SER A 52 3.67 17.37 1.80
N GLY A 53 4.84 16.78 1.48
CA GLY A 53 6.14 17.39 1.81
C GLY A 53 6.33 18.75 1.13
N ILE A 54 6.03 18.81 -0.18
CA ILE A 54 6.14 20.05 -0.98
C ILE A 54 5.21 21.14 -0.43
N LEU A 55 3.96 20.81 -0.11
CA LEU A 55 2.98 21.77 0.41
C LEU A 55 3.31 22.26 1.83
N ASN A 56 4.11 21.51 2.59
CA ASN A 56 4.60 21.92 3.91
C ASN A 56 5.95 22.66 3.84
N GLY A 57 6.48 22.95 2.64
CA GLY A 57 7.73 23.70 2.48
C GLY A 57 8.99 22.90 2.78
N ILE A 58 8.93 21.57 2.70
CA ILE A 58 10.13 20.72 2.81
C ILE A 58 10.85 20.80 1.46
N ASP A 59 11.80 21.73 1.36
CA ASP A 59 12.52 22.05 0.11
C ASP A 59 13.73 21.13 -0.15
N THR A 60 14.21 20.43 0.88
CA THR A 60 15.41 19.60 0.77
C THR A 60 15.04 18.16 0.40
N PRO A 61 15.42 17.64 -0.78
CA PRO A 61 15.05 16.29 -1.20
C PRO A 61 15.74 15.19 -0.37
N TYR A 62 16.82 15.52 0.34
CA TYR A 62 17.51 14.62 1.27
C TYR A 62 16.97 14.71 2.71
N SER A 63 15.85 15.39 2.93
CA SER A 63 15.29 15.51 4.27
C SER A 63 14.85 14.13 4.81
N PRO A 64 14.88 13.94 6.14
CA PRO A 64 14.37 12.72 6.77
C PRO A 64 12.96 12.33 6.28
N TYR A 65 12.08 13.30 6.04
CA TYR A 65 10.74 13.05 5.50
C TYR A 65 10.79 12.33 4.14
N TYR A 66 11.53 12.85 3.15
CA TYR A 66 11.55 12.23 1.82
C TYR A 66 12.30 10.89 1.82
N LEU A 67 13.40 10.77 2.57
CA LEU A 67 14.18 9.53 2.62
C LEU A 67 13.43 8.39 3.32
N ILE A 68 12.69 8.69 4.39
CA ILE A 68 12.04 7.68 5.22
C ILE A 68 10.57 7.54 4.80
N SER A 69 9.78 8.61 4.89
CA SER A 69 8.33 8.52 4.64
C SER A 69 8.01 8.21 3.18
N VAL A 70 8.76 8.76 2.22
CA VAL A 70 8.49 8.54 0.79
C VAL A 70 9.31 7.38 0.24
N PHE A 71 10.64 7.45 0.31
CA PHE A 71 11.50 6.47 -0.34
C PHE A 71 11.47 5.09 0.32
N ALA A 72 11.60 4.99 1.65
CA ALA A 72 11.55 3.69 2.32
C ALA A 72 10.17 3.03 2.20
N THR A 73 9.09 3.81 2.29
CA THR A 73 7.72 3.32 2.02
C THR A 73 7.57 2.81 0.59
N GLY A 74 8.09 3.56 -0.40
CA GLY A 74 8.03 3.15 -1.80
C GLY A 74 8.81 1.85 -2.06
N MET A 75 10.00 1.71 -1.48
CA MET A 75 10.78 0.48 -1.55
C MET A 75 10.06 -0.70 -0.90
N PHE A 76 9.42 -0.48 0.26
CA PHE A 76 8.63 -1.49 0.94
C PHE A 76 7.44 -1.97 0.09
N LEU A 77 6.64 -1.03 -0.45
CA LEU A 77 5.49 -1.34 -1.30
C LEU A 77 5.91 -2.05 -2.60
N ALA A 78 7.02 -1.63 -3.22
CA ALA A 78 7.55 -2.28 -4.42
C ALA A 78 7.99 -3.72 -4.15
N ARG A 79 8.72 -3.94 -3.04
CA ARG A 79 9.13 -5.28 -2.60
C ARG A 79 7.92 -6.16 -2.30
N GLN A 80 6.92 -5.61 -1.61
CA GLN A 80 5.69 -6.32 -1.30
C GLN A 80 4.97 -6.73 -2.59
N LEU A 81 4.79 -5.82 -3.55
CA LEU A 81 4.13 -6.12 -4.80
C LEU A 81 4.86 -7.19 -5.63
N TRP A 82 6.20 -7.21 -5.58
CA TRP A 82 7.00 -8.23 -6.26
C TRP A 82 6.77 -9.62 -5.65
N HIS A 83 6.81 -9.74 -4.33
CA HIS A 83 6.65 -11.02 -3.63
C HIS A 83 5.20 -11.44 -3.40
N LEU A 84 4.23 -10.55 -3.67
CA LEU A 84 2.82 -10.83 -3.47
C LEU A 84 2.34 -11.92 -4.42
N ASP A 85 1.89 -13.02 -3.83
CA ASP A 85 1.18 -14.09 -4.52
C ASP A 85 -0.31 -13.99 -4.19
N LEU A 86 -1.11 -13.57 -5.17
CA LEU A 86 -2.55 -13.40 -4.98
C LEU A 86 -3.32 -14.72 -4.99
N GLU A 87 -2.69 -15.81 -5.43
CA GLU A 87 -3.29 -17.14 -5.42
C GLU A 87 -3.11 -17.84 -4.07
N SER A 88 -2.20 -17.34 -3.23
CA SER A 88 -1.93 -17.83 -1.88
C SER A 88 -2.62 -16.98 -0.81
N PRO A 89 -3.64 -17.52 -0.10
CA PRO A 89 -4.29 -16.80 1.00
C PRO A 89 -3.34 -16.38 2.12
N GLU A 90 -2.30 -17.17 2.39
CA GLU A 90 -1.27 -16.86 3.38
C GLU A 90 -0.41 -15.66 2.94
N SER A 91 -0.03 -15.59 1.67
CA SER A 91 0.70 -14.45 1.11
C SER A 91 -0.13 -13.17 1.19
N CYS A 92 -1.43 -13.25 0.89
CA CYS A 92 -2.37 -12.14 1.03
C CYS A 92 -2.53 -11.66 2.49
N SER A 93 -2.68 -12.58 3.44
CA SER A 93 -2.82 -12.26 4.86
C SER A 93 -1.56 -11.62 5.44
N THR A 94 -0.39 -12.16 5.09
CA THR A 94 0.91 -11.60 5.52
C THR A 94 1.15 -10.21 4.93
N ALA A 95 0.84 -10.02 3.64
CA ALA A 95 0.91 -8.72 2.96
C ALA A 95 -0.03 -7.67 3.59
N PHE A 96 -1.24 -8.07 3.99
CA PHE A 96 -2.18 -7.21 4.71
C PHE A 96 -1.63 -6.75 6.06
N GLY A 97 -1.16 -7.69 6.87
CA GLY A 97 -0.55 -7.39 8.17
C GLY A 97 0.66 -6.49 8.03
N ALA A 98 1.52 -6.75 7.04
CA ALA A 98 2.69 -5.94 6.77
C ALA A 98 2.31 -4.48 6.39
N ASN A 99 1.28 -4.28 5.58
CA ASN A 99 0.76 -2.93 5.29
C ASN A 99 0.24 -2.23 6.54
N ALA A 100 -0.49 -2.92 7.41
CA ALA A 100 -1.08 -2.34 8.61
C ALA A 100 -0.02 -1.96 9.66
N PHE A 101 0.99 -2.81 9.87
CA PHE A 101 1.95 -2.65 10.97
C PHE A 101 3.29 -2.02 10.56
N VAL A 102 3.65 -1.96 9.27
CA VAL A 102 4.96 -1.47 8.84
C VAL A 102 4.88 -0.09 8.17
N VAL A 103 3.92 0.12 7.26
CA VAL A 103 3.83 1.37 6.48
C VAL A 103 3.56 2.58 7.40
N GLY A 104 2.62 2.44 8.34
CA GLY A 104 2.28 3.50 9.29
C GLY A 104 3.50 4.00 10.11
N PRO A 105 4.23 3.10 10.79
CA PRO A 105 5.44 3.47 11.52
C PRO A 105 6.56 4.07 10.65
N ILE A 106 6.78 3.59 9.42
CA ILE A 106 7.78 4.18 8.52
C ILE A 106 7.44 5.65 8.23
N VAL A 107 6.20 5.93 7.84
CA VAL A 107 5.74 7.29 7.53
C VAL A 107 5.76 8.17 8.78
N ALA A 108 5.30 7.67 9.92
CA ALA A 108 5.34 8.39 11.19
C ALA A 108 6.77 8.73 11.64
N LEU A 109 7.71 7.81 11.47
CA LEU A 109 9.11 8.01 11.84
C LEU A 109 9.78 9.08 10.98
N GLY A 110 9.54 9.09 9.66
CA GLY A 110 10.09 10.13 8.79
C GLY A 110 9.51 11.51 9.10
N MET A 111 8.22 11.61 9.40
CA MET A 111 7.61 12.86 9.87
C MET A 111 8.18 13.32 11.23
N LEU A 112 8.35 12.40 12.17
CA LEU A 112 8.89 12.71 13.49
C LEU A 112 10.34 13.20 13.39
N LEU A 113 11.18 12.54 12.59
CA LEU A 113 12.58 12.93 12.42
C LEU A 113 12.70 14.26 11.70
N GLU A 114 11.86 14.53 10.70
CA GLU A 114 11.79 15.86 10.07
C GLU A 114 11.49 16.93 11.12
N TYR A 115 10.46 16.72 11.93
CA TYR A 115 10.06 17.65 13.00
C TYR A 115 11.19 17.91 14.02
N LEU A 116 12.03 16.92 14.29
CA LEU A 116 13.18 17.07 15.19
C LEU A 116 14.40 17.75 14.54
N CYS A 117 14.47 17.76 13.21
CA CYS A 117 15.55 18.38 12.44
C CYS A 117 15.24 19.82 11.97
N MET A 118 13.97 20.22 12.01
CA MET A 118 13.51 21.60 11.81
C MET A 118 13.82 22.47 13.03
#